data_AF-A0AAJ2W5U7-F1
#
_entry.id   AF-A0AAJ2W5U7-F1
#
_cell.length_a   1.000
_cell.length_b   1.000
_cell.length_c   1.000
_cell.angle_alpha   90.00
_cell.angle_beta   90.00
_cell.angle_gamma   90.00
#
_symmetry.space_group_name_H-M   'P 1'
#
loop_
_entity.id
_entity.type
_entity.pdbx_description
1 polymer ?
#
loop_
_entity_poly.entity_id
_entity_poly.type
_entity_poly.pdbx_seq_one_letter_code
_entity_poly.pdbx_strand_id
1 'polypeptide(L)'
;MSTFKNPTGPQPPSVYWRRRAVVALGLIAVIVIIVLIVVRPGSGASEPGAAATSSAPAADGSADDAADTAPAETAPAADATPEPSVDPTAATDGTACEPTDIALAAILDKESYAATELPQMAMSITNTGDADCVINLGSNQQRLVVSSGEEQYWSSKDCQVNGTDQDVTLTAGQTLETPAIAWDRTRSSPDTCDSESRSPVPADGATYRLSVFVGDITSADPAPMILN
;
A
#
# COMPACT_ATOMS: atom_id res chain seq x y z
N MET A 1 32.31 -22.19 -32.96
CA MET A 1 31.52 -21.42 -31.99
C MET A 1 30.13 -22.03 -31.89
N SER A 2 29.85 -22.79 -30.83
CA SER A 2 28.50 -23.30 -30.49
C SER A 2 28.50 -23.69 -29.02
N THR A 3 28.51 -22.70 -28.14
CA THR A 3 28.39 -22.90 -26.68
C THR A 3 26.99 -22.48 -26.27
N PHE A 4 26.00 -23.36 -26.43
CA PHE A 4 24.72 -23.21 -25.75
C PHE A 4 24.12 -24.58 -25.43
N LYS A 5 23.77 -24.72 -24.14
CA LYS A 5 22.87 -25.72 -23.53
C LYS A 5 23.50 -27.03 -23.05
N ASN A 6 24.10 -26.96 -21.86
CA ASN A 6 23.94 -28.02 -20.88
C ASN A 6 23.65 -27.38 -19.51
N PRO A 7 22.41 -27.46 -18.99
CA PRO A 7 22.12 -27.04 -17.62
C PRO A 7 22.62 -28.12 -16.64
N THR A 8 23.61 -27.78 -15.83
CA THR A 8 24.08 -28.62 -14.71
C THR A 8 23.27 -28.29 -13.47
N GLY A 9 22.28 -29.14 -13.14
CA GLY A 9 21.51 -29.08 -11.90
C GLY A 9 20.68 -30.35 -11.69
N PRO A 10 20.40 -30.76 -10.44
CA PRO A 10 19.89 -32.10 -10.09
C PRO A 10 18.38 -32.30 -10.34
N GLN A 11 17.79 -31.57 -11.29
CA GLN A 11 16.35 -31.64 -11.60
C GLN A 11 16.11 -32.26 -12.98
N PRO A 12 15.09 -33.11 -13.15
CA PRO A 12 14.83 -33.80 -14.40
C PRO A 12 14.59 -32.79 -15.54
N PRO A 13 15.27 -32.93 -16.70
CA PRO A 13 15.26 -31.95 -17.79
C PRO A 13 13.87 -31.68 -18.39
N SER A 14 12.88 -32.54 -18.09
CA SER A 14 11.49 -32.42 -18.51
C SER A 14 10.76 -31.21 -17.90
N VAL A 15 11.08 -30.80 -16.67
CA VAL A 15 10.41 -29.67 -16.00
C VAL A 15 10.83 -28.33 -16.61
N TYR A 16 12.12 -28.17 -16.93
CA TYR A 16 12.64 -27.00 -17.62
C TYR A 16 12.04 -26.83 -19.02
N TRP A 17 11.94 -27.92 -19.79
CA TRP A 17 11.33 -27.90 -21.11
C TRP A 17 9.81 -27.65 -21.06
N ARG A 18 9.10 -28.18 -20.05
CA ARG A 18 7.67 -27.90 -19.87
C ARG A 18 7.40 -26.43 -19.54
N ARG A 19 8.15 -25.83 -18.59
CA ARG A 19 8.00 -24.40 -18.27
C ARG A 19 8.31 -23.53 -19.48
N ARG A 20 9.36 -23.86 -20.24
CA ARG A 20 9.72 -23.12 -21.45
C ARG A 20 8.71 -23.27 -22.60
N ALA A 21 8.09 -24.44 -22.73
CA ALA A 21 7.01 -24.66 -23.70
C ALA A 21 5.73 -23.88 -23.35
N VAL A 22 5.38 -23.81 -22.06
CA VAL A 22 4.24 -23.03 -21.57
C VAL A 22 4.44 -21.53 -21.81
N VAL A 23 5.64 -21.01 -21.52
CA VAL A 23 5.99 -19.60 -21.79
C VAL A 23 5.95 -19.29 -23.29
N ALA A 24 6.47 -20.18 -24.13
CA ALA A 24 6.42 -19.99 -25.58
C ALA A 24 4.98 -19.99 -26.13
N LEU A 25 4.11 -20.87 -25.63
CA LEU A 25 2.69 -20.89 -26.00
C LEU A 25 1.95 -19.63 -25.55
N GLY A 26 2.20 -19.16 -24.32
CA GLY A 26 1.61 -17.92 -23.82
C GLY A 26 2.03 -16.70 -24.67
N LEU A 27 3.31 -16.63 -25.03
CA LEU A 27 3.84 -15.55 -25.87
C LEU A 27 3.23 -15.57 -27.29
N ILE A 28 3.02 -16.76 -27.87
CA ILE A 28 2.33 -16.90 -29.16
C ILE A 28 0.87 -16.44 -29.05
N ALA A 29 0.16 -16.80 -27.97
CA ALA A 29 -1.23 -16.38 -27.76
C ALA A 29 -1.36 -14.86 -27.66
N VAL A 30 -0.44 -14.20 -26.94
CA VAL A 30 -0.41 -12.74 -26.83
C VAL A 30 -0.16 -12.09 -28.19
N ILE A 31 0.77 -12.62 -28.99
CA ILE A 31 1.03 -12.11 -30.35
C ILE A 31 -0.21 -12.24 -31.23
N VAL A 32 -0.92 -13.37 -31.17
CA VAL A 32 -2.17 -13.57 -31.94
C VAL A 32 -3.25 -12.56 -31.52
N ILE A 33 -3.42 -12.31 -30.23
CA ILE A 33 -4.38 -11.30 -29.72
C ILE A 33 -4.04 -9.91 -30.24
N ILE A 34 -2.75 -9.52 -30.19
CA ILE A 34 -2.30 -8.22 -30.70
C ILE A 34 -2.58 -8.10 -32.20
N VAL A 35 -2.29 -9.14 -32.98
CA VAL A 35 -2.59 -9.15 -34.42
C VAL A 35 -4.10 -9.04 -34.68
N LEU A 36 -4.96 -9.72 -33.91
CA LEU A 36 -6.41 -9.61 -34.05
C LEU A 36 -6.96 -8.22 -33.71
N ILE A 37 -6.33 -7.50 -32.78
CA ILE A 37 -6.70 -6.12 -32.44
C ILE A 37 -6.27 -5.15 -33.56
N VAL A 38 -5.06 -5.33 -34.09
CA VAL A 38 -4.49 -4.44 -35.11
C VAL A 38 -5.11 -4.67 -36.50
N VAL A 39 -5.49 -5.90 -36.83
CA VAL A 39 -5.99 -6.29 -38.16
C VAL A 39 -7.53 -6.33 -38.20
N ARG A 40 -8.24 -5.56 -37.36
CA ARG A 40 -9.72 -5.53 -37.38
C ARG A 40 -10.24 -5.30 -38.81
N PRO A 41 -10.96 -6.27 -39.42
CA PRO A 41 -11.73 -6.01 -40.62
C PRO A 41 -12.98 -5.24 -40.19
N GLY A 42 -13.17 -4.07 -40.80
CA GLY A 42 -14.29 -3.19 -40.50
C GLY A 42 -15.64 -3.89 -40.67
N SER A 43 -16.53 -3.68 -39.69
CA SER A 43 -17.97 -3.78 -39.88
C SER A 43 -18.58 -2.50 -39.32
N GLY A 44 -19.04 -1.66 -40.24
CA GLY A 44 -19.73 -0.41 -39.94
C GLY A 44 -21.19 -0.65 -39.58
N ALA A 45 -21.73 0.29 -38.79
CA ALA A 45 -23.14 0.56 -38.69
C ALA A 45 -23.33 2.05 -38.41
N SER A 46 -23.62 2.81 -39.47
CA SER A 46 -24.25 4.13 -39.44
C SER A 46 -25.77 3.90 -39.27
N GLU A 47 -26.52 4.59 -38.39
CA GLU A 47 -27.09 5.97 -38.43
C GLU A 47 -28.61 5.84 -38.04
N PRO A 48 -29.46 6.90 -37.95
CA PRO A 48 -29.53 7.95 -36.91
C PRO A 48 -30.99 8.24 -36.46
N GLY A 49 -31.22 9.26 -35.63
CA GLY A 49 -32.56 9.77 -35.33
C GLY A 49 -32.61 11.19 -34.77
N ALA A 50 -32.88 12.16 -35.66
CA ALA A 50 -33.58 13.47 -35.58
C ALA A 50 -33.64 14.22 -34.22
N ALA A 51 -33.60 15.55 -34.11
CA ALA A 51 -33.93 16.71 -34.96
C ALA A 51 -33.25 17.96 -34.30
N ALA A 52 -33.22 19.21 -34.79
CA ALA A 52 -33.93 19.96 -35.81
C ALA A 52 -33.16 21.29 -36.08
N THR A 53 -33.34 21.86 -37.30
CA THR A 53 -33.43 23.31 -37.68
C THR A 53 -32.46 24.36 -37.08
N SER A 54 -31.97 25.39 -37.77
CA SER A 54 -31.99 25.86 -39.16
C SER A 54 -31.14 27.15 -39.19
N SER A 55 -30.58 27.46 -40.37
CA SER A 55 -30.25 28.82 -40.86
C SER A 55 -28.92 29.48 -40.44
N ALA A 56 -28.04 29.60 -41.44
CA ALA A 56 -26.80 30.39 -41.52
C ALA A 56 -27.09 31.89 -41.82
N PRO A 57 -26.15 32.73 -42.33
CA PRO A 57 -24.67 32.67 -42.44
C PRO A 57 -23.96 34.02 -42.13
N ALA A 58 -22.65 34.07 -42.48
CA ALA A 58 -21.83 35.22 -42.93
C ALA A 58 -21.01 35.95 -41.86
N ALA A 59 -19.80 36.45 -42.13
CA ALA A 59 -18.80 36.29 -43.20
C ALA A 59 -17.56 37.11 -42.75
N ASP A 60 -16.44 36.91 -43.48
CA ASP A 60 -15.24 37.75 -43.51
C ASP A 60 -14.32 37.75 -42.28
N GLY A 61 -13.00 37.66 -42.40
CA GLY A 61 -12.12 37.64 -43.57
C GLY A 61 -10.68 37.92 -43.13
N SER A 62 -9.71 37.30 -43.83
CA SER A 62 -8.30 37.72 -44.03
C SER A 62 -7.36 37.79 -42.80
N ALA A 63 -6.26 37.02 -42.72
CA ALA A 63 -4.95 37.20 -43.39
C ALA A 63 -4.31 38.57 -43.06
N ASP A 64 -3.06 38.77 -42.67
CA ASP A 64 -1.82 37.98 -42.68
C ASP A 64 -0.75 38.74 -41.82
N ASP A 65 0.37 38.07 -41.57
CA ASP A 65 1.74 38.61 -41.42
C ASP A 65 2.32 39.23 -40.10
N ALA A 66 3.47 38.64 -39.76
CA ALA A 66 4.73 39.14 -39.19
C ALA A 66 4.87 39.77 -37.78
N ALA A 67 5.54 38.97 -36.93
CA ALA A 67 6.76 39.26 -36.13
C ALA A 67 7.12 40.72 -35.75
N ASP A 68 7.32 40.97 -34.45
CA ASP A 68 8.64 41.03 -33.78
C ASP A 68 8.51 41.61 -32.35
N THR A 69 9.49 41.27 -31.52
CA THR A 69 9.88 41.92 -30.24
C THR A 69 9.22 41.47 -28.92
N ALA A 70 10.05 40.85 -28.07
CA ALA A 70 9.84 40.67 -26.64
C ALA A 70 9.81 42.03 -25.89
N PRO A 71 9.21 42.08 -24.68
CA PRO A 71 10.07 41.95 -23.50
C PRO A 71 9.45 41.14 -22.35
N ALA A 72 10.33 40.72 -21.45
CA ALA A 72 10.04 40.02 -20.20
C ALA A 72 9.12 40.83 -19.29
N GLU A 73 8.14 40.16 -18.67
CA GLU A 73 7.53 40.60 -17.42
C GLU A 73 7.08 39.41 -16.56
N THR A 74 7.35 39.58 -15.28
CA THR A 74 7.32 38.64 -14.16
C THR A 74 5.89 38.30 -13.74
N ALA A 75 5.54 37.00 -13.66
CA ALA A 75 4.30 36.55 -13.05
C ALA A 75 4.57 36.03 -11.61
N PRO A 76 3.76 36.44 -10.61
CA PRO A 76 3.99 36.12 -9.20
C PRO A 76 3.57 34.68 -8.86
N ALA A 77 4.27 34.14 -7.87
CA ALA A 77 4.11 32.80 -7.32
C ALA A 77 2.68 32.55 -6.83
N ALA A 78 2.13 31.40 -7.22
CA ALA A 78 0.90 30.87 -6.69
C ALA A 78 1.14 30.29 -5.28
N ASP A 79 0.26 30.74 -4.39
CA ASP A 79 -0.06 30.24 -3.06
C ASP A 79 0.17 28.72 -2.91
N ALA A 80 1.19 28.36 -2.13
CA ALA A 80 1.36 27.00 -1.62
C ALA A 80 0.60 26.90 -0.30
N THR A 81 -0.46 26.09 -0.30
CA THR A 81 -1.11 25.56 0.90
C THR A 81 -0.05 24.91 1.80
N PRO A 82 0.00 25.16 3.12
CA PRO A 82 0.95 24.49 3.98
C PRO A 82 0.53 23.02 4.14
N GLU A 83 1.16 22.14 3.39
CA GLU A 83 1.27 20.73 3.77
C GLU A 83 2.10 20.67 5.07
N PRO A 84 1.73 19.85 6.07
CA PRO A 84 2.58 19.64 7.24
C PRO A 84 3.89 18.99 6.79
N SER A 85 4.93 19.82 6.67
CA SER A 85 6.32 19.38 6.50
C SER A 85 6.74 18.66 7.78
N VAL A 86 6.87 17.33 7.69
CA VAL A 86 7.57 16.54 8.70
C VAL A 86 9.08 16.75 8.48
N ASP A 87 9.63 17.74 9.16
CA ASP A 87 11.06 17.95 9.30
C ASP A 87 11.67 16.83 10.16
N PRO A 88 12.58 15.98 9.62
CA PRO A 88 13.13 14.87 10.36
C PRO A 88 14.43 15.30 11.06
N THR A 89 14.47 16.44 11.76
CA THR A 89 15.58 16.78 12.68
C THR A 89 15.18 17.89 13.65
N ALA A 90 14.34 17.55 14.62
CA ALA A 90 14.27 18.30 15.87
C ALA A 90 14.26 17.28 17.02
N ALA A 91 15.43 17.08 17.63
CA ALA A 91 15.47 16.52 18.97
C ALA A 91 14.66 17.48 19.85
N THR A 92 13.45 17.07 20.22
CA THR A 92 12.54 17.94 20.96
C THR A 92 12.93 17.88 22.43
N ASP A 93 13.29 19.04 22.99
CA ASP A 93 13.48 19.30 24.43
C ASP A 93 12.14 19.18 25.20
N GLY A 94 11.41 18.08 25.02
CA GLY A 94 10.12 17.80 25.66
C GLY A 94 10.22 16.65 26.65
N THR A 95 9.40 16.71 27.70
CA THR A 95 9.28 15.61 28.68
C THR A 95 8.83 14.34 27.96
N ALA A 96 9.50 13.21 28.20
CA ALA A 96 9.10 11.93 27.64
C ALA A 96 7.73 11.49 28.20
N CYS A 97 6.90 10.84 27.38
CA CYS A 97 5.64 10.30 27.85
C CYS A 97 5.87 9.19 28.90
N GLU A 98 5.15 9.25 30.02
CA GLU A 98 5.12 8.15 30.96
C GLU A 98 4.34 6.97 30.33
N PRO A 99 4.84 5.72 30.41
CA PRO A 99 4.15 4.59 29.80
C PRO A 99 2.70 4.40 30.29
N THR A 100 2.41 4.79 31.53
CA THR A 100 1.05 4.72 32.12
C THR A 100 0.10 5.77 31.57
N ASP A 101 0.62 6.84 30.98
CA ASP A 101 -0.17 7.91 30.39
C ASP A 101 -0.49 7.62 28.93
N ILE A 102 0.03 6.55 28.34
CA ILE A 102 -0.23 6.18 26.95
C ILE A 102 -1.18 4.99 26.88
N ALA A 103 -2.35 5.20 26.29
CA ALA A 103 -3.29 4.14 25.97
C ALA A 103 -3.17 3.75 24.50
N LEU A 104 -3.05 2.45 24.24
CA LEU A 104 -3.06 1.86 22.90
C LEU A 104 -4.34 1.06 22.67
N ALA A 105 -4.95 1.18 21.49
CA ALA A 105 -6.03 0.29 21.05
C ALA A 105 -5.71 -0.31 19.69
N ALA A 106 -5.93 -1.62 19.56
CA ALA A 106 -5.86 -2.33 18.29
C ALA A 106 -7.09 -2.01 17.43
N ILE A 107 -6.88 -1.70 16.16
CA ILE A 107 -7.94 -1.36 15.22
C ILE A 107 -7.97 -2.39 14.09
N LEU A 108 -9.15 -2.93 13.84
CA LEU A 108 -9.49 -3.76 12.69
C LEU A 108 -10.62 -3.09 11.92
N ASP A 109 -10.60 -3.18 10.60
CA ASP A 109 -11.70 -2.67 9.77
C ASP A 109 -12.98 -3.50 9.89
N LYS A 110 -12.89 -4.77 10.29
CA LYS A 110 -14.02 -5.70 10.50
C LYS A 110 -13.70 -6.72 11.60
N GLU A 111 -14.75 -7.34 12.13
CA GLU A 111 -14.63 -8.44 13.10
C GLU A 111 -14.67 -9.82 12.41
N SER A 112 -15.11 -9.89 11.15
CA SER A 112 -15.28 -11.15 10.41
C SER A 112 -14.97 -10.93 8.93
N TYR A 113 -14.13 -11.81 8.37
CA TYR A 113 -13.58 -11.70 7.02
C TYR A 113 -13.90 -12.93 6.18
N ALA A 114 -14.26 -12.74 4.91
CA ALA A 114 -14.44 -13.86 3.96
C ALA A 114 -13.10 -14.45 3.50
N ALA A 115 -13.09 -15.61 2.83
CA ALA A 115 -11.88 -16.39 2.48
C ALA A 115 -10.73 -15.65 1.75
N THR A 116 -11.01 -14.54 1.07
CA THR A 116 -10.01 -13.73 0.35
C THR A 116 -9.90 -12.30 0.87
N GLU A 117 -10.67 -11.97 1.89
CA GLU A 117 -10.66 -10.66 2.49
C GLU A 117 -9.49 -10.57 3.48
N LEU A 118 -8.73 -9.49 3.39
CA LEU A 118 -7.53 -9.28 4.19
C LEU A 118 -7.83 -8.27 5.30
N PRO A 119 -7.59 -8.62 6.58
CA PRO A 119 -7.72 -7.69 7.68
C PRO A 119 -6.85 -6.45 7.48
N GLN A 120 -7.46 -5.27 7.59
CA GLN A 120 -6.74 -4.00 7.66
C GLN A 120 -6.51 -3.68 9.14
N MET A 121 -5.24 -3.66 9.54
CA MET A 121 -4.84 -3.54 10.93
C MET A 121 -4.16 -2.20 11.18
N ALA A 122 -4.58 -1.50 12.22
CA ALA A 122 -3.97 -0.25 12.67
C ALA A 122 -3.92 -0.23 14.21
N MET A 123 -3.39 0.85 14.77
CA MET A 123 -3.52 1.16 16.19
C MET A 123 -3.87 2.62 16.40
N SER A 124 -4.58 2.92 17.47
CA SER A 124 -4.63 4.26 18.05
C SER A 124 -3.66 4.39 19.22
N ILE A 125 -3.10 5.59 19.37
CA ILE A 125 -2.20 5.99 20.45
C ILE A 125 -2.80 7.24 21.07
N THR A 126 -3.14 7.19 22.36
CA THR A 126 -3.76 8.31 23.08
C THR A 126 -2.89 8.71 24.26
N ASN A 127 -2.56 10.00 24.36
CA ASN A 127 -2.03 10.58 25.59
C ASN A 127 -3.20 10.84 26.55
N THR A 128 -3.29 10.05 27.61
CA THR A 128 -4.29 10.11 28.67
C THR A 128 -3.83 10.92 29.88
N GLY A 129 -2.58 11.40 29.89
CA GLY A 129 -2.06 12.30 30.90
C GLY A 129 -2.56 13.73 30.74
N ASP A 130 -2.24 14.57 31.72
CA ASP A 130 -2.68 15.96 31.80
C ASP A 130 -1.69 16.96 31.15
N ALA A 131 -0.59 16.47 30.58
CA ALA A 131 0.47 17.28 29.99
C ALA A 131 0.93 16.75 28.63
N ASP A 132 1.45 17.65 27.80
CA ASP A 132 2.09 17.29 26.55
C ASP A 132 3.39 16.52 26.81
N CYS A 133 3.65 15.53 25.99
CA CYS A 133 4.84 14.69 26.12
C CYS A 133 5.37 14.23 24.76
N VAL A 134 6.63 13.82 24.71
CA VAL A 134 7.28 13.31 23.51
C VAL A 134 7.40 11.80 23.59
N ILE A 135 7.02 11.11 22.51
CA ILE A 135 7.15 9.66 22.37
C ILE A 135 7.69 9.32 20.99
N ASN A 136 8.62 8.37 20.95
CA ASN A 136 9.08 7.80 19.69
C ASN A 136 8.00 6.85 19.13
N LEU A 137 7.36 7.26 18.05
CA LEU A 137 6.39 6.49 17.28
C LEU A 137 6.98 6.01 15.94
N GLY A 138 8.30 5.94 15.83
CA GLY A 138 8.95 5.36 14.67
C GLY A 138 8.61 3.87 14.50
N SER A 139 8.81 3.36 13.30
CA SER A 139 8.61 1.93 13.01
C SER A 139 9.52 1.03 13.84
N ASN A 140 10.61 1.52 14.44
CA ASN A 140 11.40 0.80 15.43
C ASN A 140 10.66 0.55 16.75
N GLN A 141 9.71 1.40 17.11
CA GLN A 141 8.94 1.28 18.35
C GLN A 141 7.62 0.54 18.17
N GLN A 142 6.98 0.70 17.00
CA GLN A 142 5.67 0.11 16.74
C GLN A 142 5.76 -1.39 16.40
N ARG A 143 4.84 -2.19 16.95
CA ARG A 143 4.67 -3.60 16.59
C ARG A 143 3.20 -4.01 16.63
N LEU A 144 2.73 -4.70 15.60
CA LEU A 144 1.42 -5.34 15.53
C LEU A 144 1.63 -6.85 15.56
N VAL A 145 0.84 -7.56 16.35
CA VAL A 145 0.94 -9.02 16.51
C VAL A 145 -0.42 -9.65 16.34
N VAL A 146 -0.49 -10.69 15.52
CA VAL A 146 -1.67 -11.55 15.42
C VAL A 146 -1.43 -12.86 16.14
N SER A 147 -2.31 -13.21 17.06
CA SER A 147 -2.26 -14.45 17.83
C SER A 147 -3.58 -15.21 17.83
N SER A 148 -3.52 -16.49 18.18
CA SER A 148 -4.70 -17.29 18.59
C SER A 148 -4.33 -18.12 19.81
N GLY A 149 -5.06 -17.93 20.91
CA GLY A 149 -4.62 -18.44 22.21
C GLY A 149 -3.26 -17.84 22.61
N GLU A 150 -2.30 -18.71 22.94
CA GLU A 150 -0.92 -18.32 23.29
C GLU A 150 0.02 -18.33 22.07
N GLU A 151 -0.43 -18.81 20.91
CA GLU A 151 0.39 -18.91 19.71
C GLU A 151 0.39 -17.60 18.92
N GLN A 152 1.59 -17.07 18.65
CA GLN A 152 1.79 -15.99 17.70
C GLN A 152 1.81 -16.57 16.27
N TYR A 153 0.97 -16.02 15.39
CA TYR A 153 0.95 -16.37 13.98
C TYR A 153 1.75 -15.37 13.15
N TRP A 154 1.68 -14.08 13.47
CA TRP A 154 2.31 -13.04 12.68
C TRP A 154 2.74 -11.86 13.54
N SER A 155 3.80 -11.18 13.11
CA SER A 155 4.30 -9.95 13.71
C SER A 155 4.80 -8.99 12.63
N SER A 156 4.42 -7.71 12.73
CA SER A 156 4.88 -6.67 11.80
C SER A 156 6.41 -6.48 11.83
N LYS A 157 7.06 -6.94 12.90
CA LYS A 157 8.52 -6.84 13.08
C LYS A 157 9.31 -7.93 12.38
N ASP A 158 8.72 -9.10 12.13
CA ASP A 158 9.49 -10.27 11.71
C ASP A 158 10.31 -10.01 10.46
N CYS A 159 9.74 -9.25 9.52
CA CYS A 159 10.37 -8.91 8.25
C CYS A 159 10.50 -7.41 8.04
N GLN A 160 10.49 -6.63 9.11
CA GLN A 160 10.79 -5.21 9.03
C GLN A 160 12.25 -5.02 8.60
N VAL A 161 12.45 -4.19 7.59
CA VAL A 161 13.77 -3.72 7.15
C VAL A 161 13.81 -2.21 7.23
N ASN A 162 14.97 -1.65 7.52
CA ASN A 162 15.19 -0.20 7.58
C ASN A 162 14.20 0.52 8.52
N GLY A 163 13.98 -0.04 9.70
CA GLY A 163 13.18 0.61 10.72
C GLY A 163 13.76 1.96 11.12
N THR A 164 12.87 2.89 11.45
CA THR A 164 13.20 4.28 11.77
C THR A 164 12.64 4.65 13.13
N ASP A 165 13.32 5.60 13.77
CA ASP A 165 12.82 6.29 14.96
C ASP A 165 12.19 7.61 14.52
N GLN A 166 11.14 8.02 15.23
CA GLN A 166 10.43 9.26 14.97
C GLN A 166 9.81 9.78 16.27
N ASP A 167 10.40 10.82 16.83
CA ASP A 167 9.84 11.50 17.99
C ASP A 167 8.64 12.34 17.58
N VAL A 168 7.54 12.17 18.31
CA VAL A 168 6.27 12.88 18.11
C VAL A 168 5.84 13.46 19.44
N THR A 169 5.52 14.76 19.43
CA THR A 169 4.85 15.41 20.58
C THR A 169 3.37 15.06 20.55
N LEU A 170 2.90 14.38 21.59
CA LEU A 170 1.48 14.14 21.84
C LEU A 170 0.95 15.18 22.83
N THR A 171 -0.01 15.97 22.39
CA THR A 171 -0.73 16.90 23.29
C THR A 171 -1.57 16.13 24.30
N ALA A 172 -1.81 16.69 25.49
CA ALA A 172 -2.70 16.09 26.47
C ALA A 172 -4.09 15.78 25.86
N GLY A 173 -4.56 14.54 26.00
CA GLY A 173 -5.82 14.07 25.41
C GLY A 173 -5.78 13.81 23.90
N GLN A 174 -4.66 14.04 23.22
CA GLN A 174 -4.55 13.80 21.78
C GLN A 174 -4.56 12.30 21.48
N THR A 175 -5.32 11.92 20.44
CA THR A 175 -5.29 10.59 19.84
C THR A 175 -4.72 10.68 18.42
N LEU A 176 -3.74 9.83 18.13
CA LEU A 176 -3.24 9.58 16.77
C LEU A 176 -3.61 8.16 16.34
N GLU A 177 -3.75 7.96 15.05
CA GLU A 177 -3.93 6.64 14.45
C GLU A 177 -2.84 6.36 13.43
N THR A 178 -2.36 5.13 13.39
CA THR A 178 -1.40 4.70 12.38
C THR A 178 -2.12 4.38 11.06
N PRO A 179 -1.44 4.52 9.90
CA PRO A 179 -1.94 3.94 8.66
C PRO A 179 -2.22 2.44 8.82
N ALA A 180 -3.26 1.95 8.15
CA ALA A 180 -3.60 0.54 8.19
C ALA A 180 -2.63 -0.30 7.33
N ILE A 181 -2.28 -1.48 7.83
CA ILE A 181 -1.49 -2.49 7.13
C ILE A 181 -2.39 -3.70 6.88
N ALA A 182 -2.43 -4.14 5.63
CA ALA A 182 -3.11 -5.39 5.28
C ALA A 182 -2.30 -6.59 5.76
N TRP A 183 -2.91 -7.46 6.57
CA TRP A 183 -2.33 -8.77 6.86
C TRP A 183 -2.77 -9.79 5.82
N ASP A 184 -1.80 -10.41 5.16
CA ASP A 184 -2.02 -11.37 4.07
C ASP A 184 -2.50 -12.75 4.52
N ARG A 185 -2.88 -12.91 5.81
CA ARG A 185 -3.32 -14.16 6.43
C ARG A 185 -2.27 -15.26 6.34
N THR A 186 -0.99 -14.89 6.41
CA THR A 186 0.12 -15.84 6.51
C THR A 186 0.83 -15.75 7.85
N ARG A 187 1.51 -16.84 8.19
CA ARG A 187 2.45 -16.87 9.31
C ARG A 187 3.71 -16.08 8.98
N SER A 188 4.34 -15.50 9.99
CA SER A 188 5.67 -14.92 9.86
C SER A 188 6.62 -15.41 10.94
N SER A 189 7.89 -15.38 10.59
CA SER A 189 9.05 -15.41 11.49
C SER A 189 10.23 -14.72 10.77
N PRO A 190 11.30 -14.32 11.47
CA PRO A 190 12.48 -13.73 10.84
C PRO A 190 13.09 -14.57 9.71
N ASP A 191 12.91 -15.89 9.72
CA ASP A 191 13.43 -16.80 8.70
C ASP A 191 12.55 -16.87 7.43
N THR A 192 11.36 -16.27 7.45
CA THR A 192 10.38 -16.35 6.35
C THR A 192 10.37 -15.11 5.44
N CYS A 193 11.29 -14.18 5.66
CA CYS A 193 11.25 -12.88 4.97
C CYS A 193 11.56 -12.96 3.48
N ASP A 194 12.51 -13.81 3.10
CA ASP A 194 12.89 -14.04 1.69
C ASP A 194 12.14 -15.23 1.05
N SER A 195 11.14 -15.78 1.74
CA SER A 195 10.37 -16.92 1.23
C SER A 195 9.43 -16.49 0.11
N GLU A 196 9.45 -17.21 -1.03
CA GLU A 196 8.50 -16.98 -2.14
C GLU A 196 7.04 -17.20 -1.73
N SER A 197 6.80 -17.97 -0.67
CA SER A 197 5.48 -18.19 -0.08
C SER A 197 5.59 -18.49 1.41
N ARG A 198 4.80 -17.79 2.22
CA ARG A 198 4.63 -18.10 3.65
C ARG A 198 3.46 -19.05 3.87
N SER A 199 3.49 -19.77 4.98
CA SER A 199 2.41 -20.71 5.32
C SER A 199 1.13 -19.93 5.63
N PRO A 200 -0.02 -20.24 5.01
CA PRO A 200 -1.29 -19.61 5.35
C PRO A 200 -1.72 -20.00 6.77
N VAL A 201 -2.45 -19.10 7.43
CA VAL A 201 -3.09 -19.40 8.71
C VAL A 201 -4.41 -20.18 8.50
N PRO A 202 -4.87 -20.96 9.49
CA PRO A 202 -6.21 -21.53 9.47
C PRO A 202 -7.31 -20.49 9.17
N ALA A 203 -8.24 -20.87 8.30
CA ALA A 203 -9.49 -20.16 8.04
C ALA A 203 -10.68 -21.04 8.47
N ASP A 204 -11.88 -20.86 7.92
CA ASP A 204 -13.07 -21.66 8.25
C ASP A 204 -13.65 -21.42 9.67
N GLY A 205 -13.68 -20.16 10.10
CA GLY A 205 -14.23 -19.73 11.40
C GLY A 205 -13.20 -19.64 12.51
N ALA A 206 -11.90 -19.70 12.16
CA ALA A 206 -10.81 -19.54 13.11
C ALA A 206 -10.80 -18.12 13.70
N THR A 207 -10.59 -18.03 15.01
CA THR A 207 -10.55 -16.75 15.75
C THR A 207 -9.11 -16.34 16.02
N TYR A 208 -8.80 -15.07 15.74
CA TYR A 208 -7.53 -14.43 16.02
C TYR A 208 -7.72 -13.15 16.84
N ARG A 209 -6.63 -12.64 17.39
CA ARG A 209 -6.58 -11.38 18.12
C ARG A 209 -5.42 -10.54 17.63
N LEU A 210 -5.67 -9.26 17.39
CA LEU A 210 -4.66 -8.26 17.12
C LEU A 210 -4.26 -7.58 18.43
N SER A 211 -2.99 -7.66 18.79
CA SER A 211 -2.38 -6.89 19.88
C SER A 211 -1.39 -5.88 19.29
N VAL A 212 -1.32 -4.70 19.88
CA VAL A 212 -0.47 -3.61 19.39
C VAL A 212 0.43 -3.07 20.49
N PHE A 213 1.61 -2.61 20.09
CA PHE A 213 2.70 -2.25 21.00
C PHE A 213 3.43 -1.01 20.50
N VAL A 214 3.85 -0.17 21.44
CA VAL A 214 4.80 0.93 21.23
C VAL A 214 5.88 0.82 22.30
N GLY A 215 7.08 0.37 21.92
CA GLY A 215 8.11 -0.02 22.89
C GLY A 215 7.59 -1.13 23.82
N ASP A 216 7.59 -0.85 25.13
CA ASP A 216 7.09 -1.77 26.17
C ASP A 216 5.58 -1.57 26.48
N ILE A 217 4.95 -0.52 25.94
CA ILE A 217 3.52 -0.27 26.13
C ILE A 217 2.74 -1.25 25.27
N THR A 218 1.71 -1.87 25.85
CA THR A 218 0.85 -2.87 25.21
C THR A 218 -0.61 -2.43 25.28
N SER A 219 -1.38 -2.67 24.22
CA SER A 219 -2.83 -2.48 24.25
C SER A 219 -3.50 -3.30 25.36
N ALA A 220 -4.39 -2.68 26.12
CA ALA A 220 -5.13 -3.36 27.20
C ALA A 220 -5.99 -4.52 26.68
N ASP A 221 -6.70 -4.28 25.57
CA ASP A 221 -7.62 -5.24 24.96
C ASP A 221 -7.20 -5.58 23.52
N PRO A 222 -6.85 -6.84 23.23
CA PRO A 222 -6.62 -7.29 21.87
C PRO A 222 -7.92 -7.34 21.06
N ALA A 223 -7.92 -6.75 19.85
CA ALA A 223 -9.09 -6.72 18.99
C ALA A 223 -9.33 -8.11 18.34
N PRO A 224 -10.53 -8.72 18.49
CA PRO A 224 -10.82 -10.02 17.92
C PRO A 224 -11.15 -9.94 16.43
N MET A 225 -10.79 -10.98 15.67
CA MET A 225 -11.27 -11.19 14.30
C MET A 225 -11.52 -12.67 14.01
N ILE A 226 -12.47 -12.94 13.11
CA ILE A 226 -12.79 -14.26 12.59
C ILE A 226 -12.40 -14.34 11.12
N LEU A 227 -11.66 -15.37 10.74
CA LEU A 227 -11.35 -15.68 9.36
C LEU A 227 -12.23 -16.84 8.88
N ASN A 228 -13.13 -16.57 7.95
CA ASN A 228 -13.96 -17.58 7.28
C ASN A 228 -13.28 -18.14 6.03
#